data_AF-A0A7R9YJT0-F1
#
_entry.id   AF-A0A7R9YJT0-F1
#
_cell.length_a   1.000
_cell.length_b   1.000
_cell.length_c   1.000
_cell.angle_alpha   90.00
_cell.angle_beta   90.00
_cell.angle_gamma   90.00
#
_symmetry.space_group_name_H-M   'P 1'
#
loop_
_entity.id
_entity.type
_entity.pdbx_description
1 polymer ?
#
loop_
_entity_poly.entity_id
_entity_poly.type
_entity_poly.pdbx_seq_one_letter_code
_entity_poly.pdbx_strand_id
1 'polypeptide(L)'
;LFAALSPAELPCAELVGTILEYLRSAAVHGAPVHPLSTCALVSALDALGRHAQLDTLLMHSVLPDSLELARALLELEAAMPSAVGYALDMLYRLGSGARAELFQLLVRRGELMTACALVREYGAPLDVHELLARATAIGDAHVLGTVRAFLHARDLGGGADVGRSAQRACVRGGAS
;
A
#
# COMPACT_ATOMS: atom_id res chain seq x y z
N LEU A 1 22.48 24.31 10.63
CA LEU A 1 21.89 25.24 9.63
C LEU A 1 20.50 24.82 9.12
N PHE A 2 20.02 23.58 9.31
CA PHE A 2 18.66 23.15 8.90
C PHE A 2 17.66 22.95 10.07
N ALA A 3 18.04 23.28 11.32
CA ALA A 3 17.19 23.06 12.50
C ALA A 3 16.14 24.17 12.76
N ALA A 4 15.98 25.13 11.84
CA ALA A 4 15.13 26.31 12.05
C ALA A 4 13.92 26.39 11.10
N LEU A 5 13.80 25.50 10.12
CA LEU A 5 12.63 25.51 9.25
C LEU A 5 11.53 24.66 9.90
N SER A 6 10.72 25.34 10.71
CA SER A 6 9.39 24.83 11.04
C SER A 6 8.66 24.51 9.72
N PRO A 7 8.03 23.34 9.57
CA PRO A 7 7.27 22.99 8.37
C PRO A 7 6.11 23.96 8.08
N ALA A 8 5.82 24.88 9.00
CA ALA A 8 4.81 25.93 8.85
C ALA A 8 5.28 27.17 8.07
N GLU A 9 6.59 27.38 7.84
CA GLU A 9 7.11 28.67 7.35
C GLU A 9 7.53 28.69 5.88
N LEU A 10 7.58 27.54 5.20
CA LEU A 10 7.79 27.51 3.74
C LEU A 10 6.43 27.55 3.04
N PRO A 11 6.17 28.50 2.12
CA PRO A 11 4.96 28.47 1.32
C PRO A 11 4.96 27.14 0.55
N CYS A 12 3.90 26.35 0.72
CA CYS A 12 3.82 24.98 0.19
C CYS A 12 4.19 24.89 -1.31
N ALA A 13 3.96 25.97 -2.08
CA ALA A 13 4.31 26.07 -3.48
C ALA A 13 5.83 26.01 -3.75
N GLU A 14 6.66 26.67 -2.94
CA GLU A 14 8.13 26.64 -3.08
C GLU A 14 8.70 25.28 -2.69
N LEU A 15 8.09 24.65 -1.68
CA LEU A 15 8.43 23.30 -1.27
C LEU A 15 8.14 22.28 -2.38
N VAL A 16 6.97 22.36 -3.01
CA VAL A 16 6.60 21.50 -4.15
C VAL A 16 7.61 21.63 -5.28
N GLY A 17 7.95 22.86 -5.70
CA GLY A 17 8.94 23.09 -6.75
C GLY A 17 10.31 22.51 -6.40
N THR A 18 10.76 22.75 -5.17
CA THR A 18 12.05 22.23 -4.67
C THR A 18 12.10 20.71 -4.68
N ILE A 19 11.03 20.05 -4.20
CA ILE A 19 10.97 18.59 -4.17
C ILE A 19 10.91 18.02 -5.60
N LEU A 20 10.12 18.61 -6.50
CA LEU A 20 10.05 18.14 -7.89
C LEU A 20 11.40 18.23 -8.61
N GLU A 21 12.14 19.33 -8.40
CA GLU A 21 13.50 19.47 -8.94
C GLU A 21 14.48 18.46 -8.32
N TYR A 22 14.36 18.20 -7.02
CA TYR A 22 15.11 17.14 -6.35
C TYR A 22 14.80 15.75 -6.94
N LEU A 23 13.53 15.40 -7.11
CA LEU A 23 13.11 14.13 -7.70
C LEU A 23 13.62 13.97 -9.13
N ARG A 24 13.50 15.04 -9.94
CA ARG A 24 14.02 15.09 -11.30
C ARG A 24 15.53 14.87 -11.33
N SER A 25 16.28 15.57 -10.47
CA SER A 25 17.73 15.41 -10.35
C SER A 25 18.11 14.00 -9.91
N ALA A 26 17.40 13.44 -8.94
CA ALA A 26 17.63 12.07 -8.46
C ALA A 26 17.39 11.04 -9.58
N ALA A 27 16.32 11.19 -10.36
CA ALA A 27 16.03 10.33 -11.49
C ALA A 27 17.13 10.39 -12.57
N VAL A 28 17.63 11.59 -12.90
CA VAL A 28 18.72 11.78 -13.88
C VAL A 28 20.01 11.11 -13.43
N HIS A 29 20.32 11.15 -12.14
CA HIS A 29 21.56 10.60 -11.59
C HIS A 29 21.42 9.17 -11.03
N GLY A 30 20.24 8.55 -11.16
CA GLY A 30 19.95 7.24 -10.59
C GLY A 30 20.05 7.18 -9.06
N ALA A 31 19.91 8.33 -8.38
CA ALA A 31 20.00 8.40 -6.93
C ALA A 31 18.71 7.89 -6.28
N PRO A 32 18.80 7.14 -5.16
CA PRO A 32 17.62 6.72 -4.43
C PRO A 32 16.92 7.94 -3.83
N VAL A 33 15.61 7.98 -4.00
CA VAL A 33 14.75 9.02 -3.42
C VAL A 33 14.29 8.56 -2.04
N HIS A 34 14.37 9.44 -1.06
CA HIS A 34 13.92 9.14 0.30
C HIS A 34 12.38 9.19 0.39
N PRO A 35 11.69 8.23 1.00
CA PRO A 35 10.22 8.21 1.09
C PRO A 35 9.62 9.51 1.68
N LEU A 36 10.29 10.11 2.66
CA LEU A 36 9.87 11.38 3.28
C LEU A 36 9.69 12.53 2.26
N SER A 37 10.52 12.62 1.21
CA SER A 37 10.35 13.69 0.22
C SER A 37 9.07 13.50 -0.59
N THR A 38 8.72 12.25 -0.91
CA THR A 38 7.46 11.94 -1.61
C THR A 38 6.25 12.20 -0.72
N CYS A 39 6.32 11.85 0.57
CA CYS A 39 5.26 12.14 1.53
C CYS A 39 5.07 13.65 1.72
N ALA A 40 6.16 14.41 1.86
CA ALA A 40 6.11 15.87 1.99
C ALA A 40 5.50 16.53 0.74
N LEU A 41 5.81 16.02 -0.46
CA LEU A 41 5.21 16.49 -1.71
C LEU A 41 3.70 16.25 -1.72
N VAL A 42 3.27 15.06 -1.33
CA VAL A 42 1.85 14.70 -1.23
C VAL A 42 1.11 15.62 -0.26
N SER A 43 1.62 15.80 0.97
CA SER A 43 1.02 16.69 1.97
C SER A 43 0.98 18.15 1.50
N ALA A 44 2.03 18.63 0.83
CA ALA A 44 2.07 19.99 0.30
C ALA A 44 1.08 20.20 -0.86
N LEU A 45 0.92 19.22 -1.74
CA LEU A 45 -0.07 19.28 -2.83
C LEU A 45 -1.50 19.24 -2.30
N ASP A 46 -1.76 18.43 -1.27
CA ASP A 46 -3.07 18.39 -0.62
C ASP A 46 -3.41 19.70 0.08
N ALA A 47 -2.47 20.27 0.85
CA ALA A 47 -2.64 21.57 1.49
C ALA A 47 -2.93 22.71 0.49
N LEU A 48 -2.44 22.58 -0.76
CA LEU A 48 -2.70 23.52 -1.85
C LEU A 48 -3.94 23.18 -2.68
N GLY A 49 -4.65 22.08 -2.39
CA GLY A 49 -5.79 21.59 -3.18
C GLY A 49 -5.44 21.19 -4.62
N ARG A 50 -4.17 20.81 -4.89
CA ARG A 50 -3.65 20.49 -6.22
C ARG A 50 -3.74 18.99 -6.54
N HIS A 51 -4.92 18.39 -6.32
CA HIS A 51 -5.13 16.94 -6.49
C HIS A 51 -4.90 16.46 -7.92
N ALA A 52 -5.27 17.25 -8.94
CA ALA A 52 -5.02 16.90 -10.35
C ALA A 52 -3.51 16.79 -10.69
N GLN A 53 -2.68 17.63 -10.06
CA GLN A 53 -1.22 17.54 -10.23
C GLN A 53 -0.69 16.27 -9.55
N LEU A 54 -1.21 15.93 -8.37
CA LEU A 54 -0.85 14.70 -7.67
C LEU A 54 -1.26 13.45 -8.47
N ASP A 55 -2.49 13.39 -9.00
CA ASP A 55 -2.95 12.31 -9.87
C ASP A 55 -2.00 12.11 -11.07
N THR A 56 -1.57 13.20 -11.70
CA THR A 56 -0.64 13.15 -12.84
C THR A 56 0.71 12.55 -12.44
N LEU A 57 1.26 12.94 -11.29
CA LEU A 57 2.54 12.42 -10.79
C LEU A 57 2.47 10.92 -10.46
N LEU A 58 1.34 10.47 -9.90
CA LEU A 58 1.09 9.07 -9.57
C LEU A 58 0.90 8.22 -10.83
N MET A 59 0.07 8.69 -11.77
CA MET A 59 -0.20 7.98 -13.03
C MET A 59 1.07 7.74 -13.86
N HIS A 60 2.00 8.70 -13.84
CA HIS A 60 3.28 8.58 -14.55
C HIS A 60 4.38 7.88 -13.74
N SER A 61 4.07 7.31 -12.56
CA SER A 61 5.04 6.61 -11.70
C SER A 61 6.29 7.46 -11.40
N VAL A 62 6.12 8.78 -11.28
CA VAL A 62 7.21 9.71 -10.96
C VAL A 62 7.64 9.54 -9.51
N LEU A 63 6.70 9.16 -8.64
CA LEU A 63 6.94 8.91 -7.23
C LEU A 63 7.32 7.43 -7.04
N PRO A 64 8.47 7.13 -6.44
CA PRO A 64 8.87 5.76 -6.16
C PRO A 64 7.92 5.10 -5.17
N ASP A 65 7.66 3.80 -5.39
CA ASP A 65 6.84 3.01 -4.48
C ASP A 65 7.48 2.94 -3.10
N SER A 66 6.70 3.25 -2.07
CA SER A 66 7.09 3.07 -0.67
C SER A 66 5.87 2.83 0.20
N LEU A 67 6.07 2.16 1.33
CA LEU A 67 4.98 1.86 2.26
C LEU A 67 4.41 3.15 2.87
N GLU A 68 5.30 4.09 3.17
CA GLU A 68 4.99 5.39 3.72
C GLU A 68 4.14 6.21 2.75
N LEU A 69 4.49 6.21 1.45
CA LEU A 69 3.72 6.90 0.42
C LEU A 69 2.33 6.27 0.24
N ALA A 70 2.25 4.93 0.20
CA ALA A 70 0.96 4.26 0.13
C ALA A 70 0.06 4.64 1.31
N ARG A 71 0.58 4.65 2.54
CA ARG A 71 -0.16 5.12 3.73
C ARG A 71 -0.63 6.57 3.61
N ALA A 72 0.26 7.47 3.18
CA ALA A 72 -0.10 8.88 3.00
C ALA A 72 -1.23 9.06 1.97
N LEU A 73 -1.24 8.28 0.90
CA LEU A 73 -2.33 8.28 -0.09
C LEU A 73 -3.66 7.75 0.49
N LEU A 74 -3.62 6.81 1.42
CA LEU A 74 -4.83 6.31 2.07
C LEU A 74 -5.46 7.34 3.01
N GLU A 75 -4.65 8.16 3.68
CA GLU A 75 -5.13 9.27 4.50
C GLU A 75 -5.87 10.34 3.66
N LEU A 76 -5.58 10.39 2.35
CA LEU A 76 -6.19 11.33 1.40
C LEU A 76 -7.53 10.85 0.81
N GLU A 77 -8.02 9.67 1.19
CA GLU A 77 -9.23 9.06 0.60
C GLU A 77 -10.44 10.02 0.56
N ALA A 78 -10.63 10.82 1.61
CA ALA A 78 -11.75 11.76 1.70
C ALA A 78 -11.65 12.94 0.71
N ALA A 79 -10.43 13.40 0.40
CA ALA A 79 -10.19 14.54 -0.48
C ALA A 79 -9.98 14.10 -1.94
N MET A 80 -9.35 12.93 -2.15
CA MET A 80 -8.99 12.39 -3.45
C MET A 80 -9.30 10.89 -3.50
N PRO A 81 -10.52 10.48 -3.91
CA PRO A 81 -10.91 9.07 -3.93
C PRO A 81 -10.02 8.18 -4.82
N SER A 82 -9.40 8.75 -5.86
CA SER A 82 -8.44 8.06 -6.73
C SER A 82 -7.16 7.62 -5.98
N ALA A 83 -6.81 8.28 -4.87
CA ALA A 83 -5.61 7.99 -4.08
C ALA A 83 -5.55 6.53 -3.61
N VAL A 84 -6.72 5.95 -3.30
CA VAL A 84 -6.78 4.58 -2.80
C VAL A 84 -6.40 3.56 -3.88
N GLY A 85 -6.80 3.79 -5.13
CA GLY A 85 -6.40 2.92 -6.25
C GLY A 85 -4.88 2.88 -6.40
N TYR A 86 -4.23 4.04 -6.35
CA TYR A 86 -2.77 4.15 -6.41
C TYR A 86 -2.09 3.50 -5.20
N ALA A 87 -2.61 3.71 -4.00
CA ALA A 87 -2.06 3.10 -2.78
C ALA A 87 -2.14 1.57 -2.83
N LEU A 88 -3.28 1.01 -3.26
CA LEU A 88 -3.44 -0.43 -3.42
C LEU A 88 -2.44 -0.99 -4.44
N ASP A 89 -2.37 -0.37 -5.62
CA ASP A 89 -1.46 -0.78 -6.70
C ASP A 89 0.02 -0.72 -6.27
N MET A 90 0.40 0.32 -5.52
CA MET A 90 1.72 0.45 -4.91
C MET A 90 2.02 -0.65 -3.88
N LEU A 91 1.08 -0.94 -2.98
CA LEU A 91 1.23 -2.02 -1.99
C LEU A 91 1.35 -3.39 -2.66
N TYR A 92 0.62 -3.63 -3.76
CA TYR A 92 0.77 -4.85 -4.55
C TYR A 92 2.17 -4.98 -5.14
N ARG A 93 2.74 -3.89 -5.69
CA ARG A 93 4.10 -3.90 -6.27
C ARG A 93 5.22 -4.07 -5.24
N LEU A 94 5.04 -3.53 -4.02
CA LEU A 94 6.02 -3.64 -2.93
C LEU A 94 6.18 -5.08 -2.38
N GLY A 95 5.23 -5.97 -2.64
CA GLY A 95 5.36 -7.39 -2.32
C GLY A 95 5.33 -7.70 -0.82
N SER A 96 6.15 -8.66 -0.38
CA SER A 96 6.02 -9.33 0.93
C SER A 96 6.02 -8.41 2.14
N GLY A 97 6.76 -7.30 2.12
CA GLY A 97 6.83 -6.34 3.22
C GLY A 97 5.55 -5.50 3.40
N ALA A 98 4.71 -5.38 2.37
CA ALA A 98 3.52 -4.53 2.35
C ALA A 98 2.19 -5.32 2.48
N ARG A 99 2.24 -6.66 2.46
CA ARG A 99 1.04 -7.53 2.45
C ARG A 99 0.16 -7.40 3.69
N ALA A 100 0.75 -7.19 4.87
CA ALA A 100 -0.01 -7.04 6.11
C ALA A 100 -0.82 -5.74 6.12
N GLU A 101 -0.23 -4.66 5.63
CA GLU A 101 -0.88 -3.36 5.46
C GLU A 101 -2.01 -3.41 4.43
N LEU A 102 -1.74 -4.00 3.27
CA LEU A 102 -2.72 -4.21 2.22
C LEU A 102 -3.91 -5.04 2.72
N PHE A 103 -3.64 -6.11 3.46
CA PHE A 103 -4.69 -6.91 4.10
C PHE A 103 -5.53 -6.09 5.07
N GLN A 104 -4.90 -5.39 6.02
CA GLN A 104 -5.62 -4.56 7.00
C GLN A 104 -6.45 -3.45 6.34
N LEU A 105 -5.96 -2.87 5.24
CA LEU A 105 -6.71 -1.88 4.49
C LEU A 105 -7.97 -2.48 3.86
N LEU A 106 -7.84 -3.61 3.14
CA LEU A 106 -8.97 -4.27 2.50
C LEU A 106 -10.05 -4.68 3.52
N VAL A 107 -9.63 -5.16 4.70
CA VAL A 107 -10.55 -5.47 5.80
C VAL A 107 -11.27 -4.24 6.33
N ARG A 108 -10.55 -3.13 6.56
CA ARG A 108 -11.14 -1.86 7.02
C ARG A 108 -12.17 -1.30 6.04
N ARG A 109 -11.95 -1.44 4.73
CA ARG A 109 -12.88 -1.01 3.67
C ARG A 109 -14.04 -1.98 3.43
N GLY A 110 -14.03 -3.15 4.07
CA GLY A 110 -15.07 -4.17 3.88
C GLY A 110 -14.92 -4.97 2.57
N GLU A 111 -13.78 -4.85 1.87
CA GLU A 111 -13.44 -5.61 0.66
C GLU A 111 -12.97 -7.03 1.02
N LEU A 112 -13.80 -7.77 1.76
CA LEU A 112 -13.43 -9.03 2.41
C LEU A 112 -13.05 -10.14 1.41
N MET A 113 -13.67 -10.14 0.22
CA MET A 113 -13.39 -11.11 -0.83
C MET A 113 -11.98 -10.92 -1.40
N THR A 114 -11.59 -9.68 -1.66
CA THR A 114 -10.25 -9.31 -2.10
C THR A 114 -9.21 -9.65 -1.03
N ALA A 115 -9.54 -9.39 0.24
CA ALA A 115 -8.69 -9.75 1.37
C ALA A 115 -8.45 -11.27 1.47
N CYS A 116 -9.50 -12.09 1.29
CA CYS A 116 -9.38 -13.55 1.30
C CYS A 116 -8.55 -14.07 0.10
N ALA A 117 -8.74 -13.48 -1.09
CA ALA A 117 -7.96 -13.82 -2.27
C ALA A 117 -6.46 -13.55 -2.06
N LEU A 118 -6.12 -12.40 -1.47
CA LEU A 118 -4.74 -12.02 -1.15
C LEU A 118 -4.08 -13.00 -0.17
N VAL A 119 -4.81 -13.44 0.85
CA VAL A 119 -4.30 -14.44 1.82
C VAL A 119 -4.04 -15.78 1.13
N ARG A 120 -4.92 -16.20 0.20
CA ARG A 120 -4.73 -17.45 -0.57
C ARG A 120 -3.49 -17.41 -1.46
N GLU A 121 -3.26 -16.28 -2.12
CA GLU A 121 -2.20 -16.14 -3.11
C GLU A 121 -0.83 -15.91 -2.47
N TYR A 122 -0.80 -15.18 -1.36
CA TYR A 122 0.46 -14.64 -0.82
C TYR A 122 0.76 -15.01 0.63
N GLY A 123 -0.16 -15.70 1.33
CA GLY A 123 0.04 -16.14 2.71
C GLY A 123 0.18 -14.99 3.70
N ALA A 124 -0.60 -13.92 3.54
CA ALA A 124 -0.57 -12.78 4.46
C ALA A 124 -1.05 -13.17 5.88
N PRO A 125 -0.50 -12.54 6.94
CA PRO A 125 -0.97 -12.77 8.30
C PRO A 125 -2.43 -12.32 8.41
N LEU A 126 -3.30 -13.25 8.79
CA LEU A 126 -4.73 -13.07 8.87
C LEU A 126 -5.14 -12.90 10.33
N ASP A 127 -5.70 -11.75 10.70
CA ASP A 127 -6.49 -11.64 11.93
C ASP A 127 -7.90 -12.18 11.67
N VAL A 128 -8.10 -13.43 12.09
CA VAL A 128 -9.36 -14.16 11.93
C VAL A 128 -10.51 -13.47 12.67
N HIS A 129 -10.23 -12.86 13.82
CA HIS A 129 -11.25 -12.22 14.64
C HIS A 129 -11.74 -10.92 13.99
N GLU A 130 -10.82 -10.12 13.47
CA GLU A 130 -11.18 -8.87 12.78
C GLU A 130 -11.98 -9.16 11.49
N LEU A 131 -11.54 -10.14 10.70
CA LEU A 131 -12.22 -10.53 9.46
C LEU A 131 -13.66 -11.02 9.72
N LEU A 132 -13.84 -11.88 10.73
CA LEU A 132 -15.16 -12.37 11.13
C LEU A 132 -16.05 -11.26 11.70
N ALA A 133 -15.50 -10.41 12.57
CA ALA A 133 -16.25 -9.28 13.14
C ALA A 133 -16.77 -8.34 12.04
N ARG A 134 -15.94 -8.04 11.04
CA ARG A 134 -16.34 -7.24 9.87
C ARG A 134 -17.36 -7.95 8.99
N ALA A 135 -17.18 -9.25 8.71
CA ALA A 135 -18.17 -10.02 7.96
C ALA A 135 -19.54 -10.06 8.65
N THR A 136 -19.56 -10.18 9.99
CA THR A 136 -20.81 -10.14 10.76
C THR A 136 -21.44 -8.75 10.79
N ALA A 137 -20.63 -7.68 10.80
CA ALA A 137 -21.12 -6.31 10.79
C ALA A 137 -21.78 -5.91 9.46
N ILE A 138 -21.31 -6.48 8.34
CA ILE A 138 -21.92 -6.26 7.01
C ILE A 138 -23.33 -6.87 6.94
N GLY A 139 -23.61 -7.92 7.71
CA GLY A 139 -24.94 -8.55 7.79
C GLY A 139 -25.36 -9.36 6.57
N ASP A 140 -24.50 -9.49 5.55
CA ASP A 140 -24.75 -10.31 4.37
C ASP A 140 -24.41 -11.78 4.64
N ALA A 141 -25.44 -12.64 4.57
CA ALA A 141 -25.32 -14.07 4.81
C ALA A 141 -24.39 -14.78 3.81
N HIS A 142 -24.30 -14.29 2.56
CA HIS A 142 -23.46 -14.88 1.53
C HIS A 142 -21.98 -14.58 1.78
N VAL A 143 -21.66 -13.32 2.11
CA VAL A 143 -20.29 -12.89 2.45
C VAL A 143 -19.82 -13.60 3.71
N LEU A 144 -20.66 -13.66 4.75
CA LEU A 144 -20.33 -14.35 6.00
C LEU A 144 -20.12 -15.85 5.79
N GLY A 145 -20.97 -16.51 4.99
CA GLY A 145 -20.83 -17.92 4.64
C GLY A 145 -19.51 -18.21 3.90
N THR A 146 -19.14 -17.35 2.97
CA THR A 146 -17.91 -17.50 2.18
C THR A 146 -16.66 -17.28 3.04
N VAL A 147 -16.64 -16.24 3.88
CA VAL A 147 -15.53 -15.99 4.81
C VAL A 147 -15.35 -17.16 5.79
N ARG A 148 -16.45 -17.69 6.35
CA ARG A 148 -16.40 -18.88 7.21
C ARG A 148 -15.88 -20.11 6.47
N ALA A 149 -16.36 -20.36 5.26
CA ALA A 149 -15.88 -21.47 4.44
C ALA A 149 -14.38 -21.35 4.13
N PHE A 150 -13.91 -20.13 3.83
CA PHE A 150 -12.50 -19.85 3.62
C PHE A 150 -11.64 -20.15 4.87
N LEU A 151 -12.10 -19.73 6.04
CA LEU A 151 -11.42 -20.00 7.31
C LEU A 151 -11.36 -21.50 7.62
N HIS A 152 -12.48 -22.22 7.47
CA HIS A 152 -12.52 -23.66 7.64
C HIS A 152 -11.58 -24.40 6.67
N ALA A 153 -11.54 -23.98 5.40
CA ALA A 153 -10.62 -24.57 4.41
C ALA A 153 -9.15 -24.33 4.80
N ARG A 154 -8.84 -23.17 5.39
CA ARG A 154 -7.50 -22.86 5.89
C ARG A 154 -7.13 -23.70 7.11
N ASP A 155 -8.04 -23.87 8.06
CA ASP A 155 -7.80 -24.67 9.27
C ASP A 155 -7.60 -26.16 8.94
N LEU A 156 -8.35 -26.68 7.96
CA LEU A 156 -8.20 -28.05 7.45
C LEU A 156 -6.95 -28.23 6.57
N GLY A 157 -6.55 -27.19 5.81
CA GLY A 157 -5.32 -27.18 5.00
C GLY A 157 -4.04 -26.85 5.78
N GLY A 158 -4.17 -26.23 6.96
CA GLY A 158 -3.07 -25.79 7.82
C GLY A 158 -2.25 -26.92 8.45
N GLY A 159 -2.75 -28.16 8.38
CA GLY A 159 -1.99 -29.37 8.73
C GLY A 159 -1.05 -29.89 7.64
N ALA A 160 -1.16 -29.39 6.39
CA ALA A 160 -0.50 -30.04 5.24
C ALA A 160 0.46 -29.14 4.42
N ASP A 161 0.57 -27.84 4.70
CA ASP A 161 1.29 -26.92 3.79
C ASP A 161 2.22 -25.88 4.41
N VAL A 162 2.75 -26.15 5.61
CA VAL A 162 3.92 -25.39 6.16
C VAL A 162 5.22 -25.73 5.40
N GLY A 163 5.20 -26.68 4.45
CA GLY A 163 6.40 -27.18 3.77
C GLY A 163 6.68 -26.72 2.32
N ARG A 164 5.79 -25.96 1.64
CA ARG A 164 5.95 -25.73 0.18
C ARG A 164 6.31 -24.31 -0.27
N SER A 165 6.31 -23.32 0.62
CA SER A 165 6.70 -21.94 0.26
C SER A 165 8.22 -21.71 0.27
N ALA A 166 9.03 -22.66 0.76
CA ALA A 166 10.49 -22.55 0.79
C ALA A 166 11.21 -23.22 -0.42
N GLN A 167 10.54 -24.09 -1.20
CA GLN A 167 11.21 -24.94 -2.20
C GLN A 167 11.16 -24.42 -3.65
N ARG A 168 10.56 -23.25 -3.94
CA ARG A 168 10.51 -22.70 -5.31
C ARG A 168 11.54 -21.60 -5.61
N ALA A 169 12.35 -21.20 -4.63
CA ALA A 169 13.43 -20.21 -4.81
C ALA A 169 14.83 -20.81 -5.06
N CYS A 170 15.02 -22.13 -5.01
CA CYS A 170 16.36 -22.76 -5.11
C CYS A 170 16.61 -23.66 -6.33
N VAL A 171 15.72 -23.73 -7.33
CA VAL A 171 15.92 -24.63 -8.51
C VAL A 171 15.98 -23.87 -9.84
N ARG A 172 16.66 -22.71 -9.88
CA ARG A 172 17.11 -22.07 -11.14
C ARG A 172 18.47 -21.36 -10.99
N GLY A 173 19.44 -22.02 -10.35
CA GLY A 173 20.82 -21.58 -10.33
C GLY A 173 21.74 -22.79 -10.48
N GLY A 174 21.93 -23.25 -11.71
CA GLY A 174 22.85 -24.37 -11.99
C GLY A 174 22.54 -25.07 -13.30
N ALA A 175 22.91 -24.46 -14.42
CA ALA A 175 23.37 -25.16 -15.62
C ALA A 175 23.91 -24.14 -16.64
N SER A 176 25.16 -24.39 -17.04
CA SER A 176 25.91 -23.85 -18.19
C SER A 176 26.58 -22.49 -18.03
#